data_AF-C8VNG3-F1
#
_entry.id   AF-C8VNG3-F1
#
_cell.length_a   1.000
_cell.length_b   1.000
_cell.length_c   1.000
_cell.angle_alpha   90.00
_cell.angle_beta   90.00
_cell.angle_gamma   90.00
#
_symmetry.space_group_name_H-M   'P 1'
#
loop_
_entity.id
_entity.type
_entity.pdbx_description
1 polymer ?
#
loop_
_entity_poly.entity_id
_entity_poly.type
_entity_poly.pdbx_seq_one_letter_code
_entity_poly.pdbx_strand_id
1 'polypeptide(L)'
;MDTKGAQLQTTSGYELAESSRAVNRERPVEYPSTESSTPLVESNDADDFPDGGIRSWLVVLGSFFLLMASYGLMNSVGVIQSYLETHQLSHYSSRDVGWISGVFVFTSLILGIFVGPLFDAYGPKELVAVGTGIYSLGVLLTAQCTQYWHFILCFGVIAGIGAAVISNVGMSCIPHWFYAKAGMAIGTAMAGAGLGGVVFPYILRETWTSIGFKWGMRVTALLVLLLCGSATFLVKSRLPRNGRPKAAFDIRCFKDARFSWLSAATFCLELVVFGLLGILPSYVVAQGFSAASSVNLLVVMNVCNSIGRLVSGRVADKYGRLNVLILLVAMAVILIFAILYPFSNSLPALYIFCATYGFVSGSFICLAPVCVRQISPAKETGMRFGTLYGLVAFATLICIPIGGEMLEKIGAHMVVVYLGVMLVVAILFFVIARWACLDYKWNWWSKI
;
A
#
# COMPACT_ATOMS: atom_id res chain seq x y z
N MET A 1 -84.67 79.80 -5.87
CA MET A 1 -83.96 81.01 -6.32
C MET A 1 -82.52 80.59 -6.59
N ASP A 2 -82.27 79.93 -7.71
CA ASP A 2 -82.01 80.51 -9.04
C ASP A 2 -80.72 81.33 -9.17
N THR A 3 -79.79 80.74 -9.92
CA THR A 3 -78.98 81.32 -11.01
C THR A 3 -77.57 81.90 -10.78
N LYS A 4 -76.70 81.50 -11.74
CA LYS A 4 -75.44 82.10 -12.26
C LYS A 4 -74.14 81.81 -11.48
N GLY A 5 -73.00 81.46 -12.08
CA GLY A 5 -72.55 81.32 -13.47
C GLY A 5 -71.18 80.58 -13.47
N ALA A 6 -70.88 79.68 -14.40
CA ALA A 6 -70.17 79.92 -15.67
C ALA A 6 -68.62 79.87 -15.56
N GLN A 7 -68.00 78.78 -16.04
CA GLN A 7 -67.08 78.69 -17.20
C GLN A 7 -65.99 77.60 -17.06
N LEU A 8 -66.02 76.64 -18.03
CA LEU A 8 -64.94 76.10 -18.90
C LEU A 8 -63.60 75.68 -18.24
N GLN A 9 -62.95 74.54 -18.50
CA GLN A 9 -62.92 73.64 -19.66
C GLN A 9 -62.04 72.41 -19.31
N THR A 10 -62.37 71.21 -19.84
CA THR A 10 -61.46 70.12 -20.33
C THR A 10 -60.33 69.55 -19.45
N THR A 11 -60.01 68.26 -19.33
CA THR A 11 -60.58 66.94 -19.68
C THR A 11 -59.64 65.92 -19.01
N SER A 12 -60.20 64.78 -18.56
CA SER A 12 -59.55 63.44 -18.55
C SER A 12 -58.23 63.25 -17.78
N GLY A 13 -58.12 62.39 -16.78
CA GLY A 13 -59.04 61.36 -16.30
C GLY A 13 -58.29 60.39 -15.38
N TYR A 14 -59.03 59.94 -14.37
CA TYR A 14 -58.98 58.61 -13.73
C TYR A 14 -57.68 58.19 -13.00
N GLU A 15 -57.67 57.77 -11.74
CA GLU A 15 -58.75 57.54 -10.77
C GLU A 15 -58.15 57.35 -9.36
N LEU A 16 -58.67 58.14 -8.42
CA LEU A 16 -58.93 57.94 -6.99
C LEU A 16 -58.09 56.93 -6.18
N ALA A 17 -57.37 57.50 -5.21
CA ALA A 17 -57.01 56.86 -3.95
C ALA A 17 -58.09 57.16 -2.88
N GLU A 18 -58.73 56.13 -2.33
CA GLU A 18 -59.39 56.16 -1.02
C GLU A 18 -58.84 54.97 -0.21
N SER A 19 -58.07 55.22 0.85
CA SER A 19 -58.56 55.30 2.22
C SER A 19 -59.32 54.05 2.66
N SER A 20 -58.72 53.23 3.53
CA SER A 20 -59.27 52.91 4.85
C SER A 20 -58.38 51.95 5.62
N ARG A 21 -58.10 52.34 6.87
CA ARG A 21 -57.49 51.52 7.93
C ARG A 21 -58.43 50.35 8.28
N ALA A 22 -57.88 49.15 8.50
CA ALA A 22 -58.21 48.35 9.68
C ALA A 22 -57.26 47.17 9.82
N VAL A 23 -56.82 46.99 11.06
CA VAL A 23 -55.97 45.93 11.59
C VAL A 23 -56.70 44.59 11.57
N ASN A 24 -56.08 43.55 11.00
CA ASN A 24 -56.19 42.19 11.55
C ASN A 24 -55.01 41.34 11.03
N ARG A 25 -54.16 40.90 11.96
CA ARG A 25 -52.91 40.18 11.66
C ARG A 25 -53.04 38.74 12.15
N GLU A 26 -53.53 37.85 11.30
CA GLU A 26 -53.35 36.40 11.40
C GLU A 26 -52.96 35.81 10.03
N ARG A 27 -52.19 34.72 10.07
CA ARG A 27 -51.15 34.27 9.12
C ARG A 27 -51.63 33.81 7.74
N PRO A 28 -50.73 33.81 6.74
CA PRO A 28 -50.48 32.60 5.95
C PRO A 28 -49.00 32.17 5.96
N VAL A 29 -48.80 30.87 5.75
CA VAL A 29 -47.52 30.15 5.66
C VAL A 29 -46.85 30.45 4.31
N GLU A 30 -45.58 30.86 4.32
CA GLU A 30 -44.75 31.02 3.11
C GLU A 30 -43.29 30.64 3.40
N TYR A 31 -42.64 30.00 2.43
CA TYR A 31 -41.43 29.17 2.51
C TYR A 31 -40.17 29.88 3.04
N PRO A 32 -39.25 29.18 3.74
CA PRO A 32 -38.05 29.81 4.31
C PRO A 32 -37.02 30.09 3.22
N SER A 33 -36.78 31.39 2.97
CA SER A 33 -35.68 31.89 2.16
C SER A 33 -34.48 32.28 3.04
N THR A 34 -33.34 31.70 2.67
CA THR A 34 -31.96 32.21 2.82
C THR A 34 -31.40 32.45 4.23
N GLU A 35 -30.82 31.37 4.75
CA GLU A 35 -29.46 31.28 5.33
C GLU A 35 -28.86 32.54 5.97
N SER A 36 -28.91 32.54 7.30
CA SER A 36 -27.89 33.14 8.15
C SER A 36 -26.50 32.60 7.76
N SER A 37 -25.65 33.47 7.25
CA SER A 37 -24.22 33.23 7.09
C SER A 37 -23.54 33.12 8.47
N THR A 38 -23.66 31.95 9.11
CA THR A 38 -22.57 31.44 9.94
C THR A 38 -21.34 31.40 9.04
N PRO A 39 -20.22 32.07 9.38
CA PRO A 39 -19.00 31.89 8.62
C PRO A 39 -18.64 30.41 8.72
N LEU A 40 -18.78 29.71 7.59
CA LEU A 40 -18.13 28.44 7.37
C LEU A 40 -16.66 28.73 7.63
N VAL A 41 -16.12 28.19 8.71
CA VAL A 41 -14.69 27.98 8.84
C VAL A 41 -14.35 27.04 7.68
N GLU A 42 -14.02 27.63 6.53
CA GLU A 42 -13.17 26.99 5.55
C GLU A 42 -11.91 26.62 6.31
N SER A 43 -11.80 25.35 6.70
CA SER A 43 -10.57 24.87 7.31
C SER A 43 -9.49 24.96 6.24
N ASN A 44 -8.64 25.97 6.37
CA ASN A 44 -7.37 26.13 5.68
C ASN A 44 -6.39 25.00 6.11
N ASP A 45 -6.83 23.73 6.08
CA ASP A 45 -6.05 22.58 6.54
C ASP A 45 -4.76 22.39 5.72
N ALA A 46 -4.67 23.00 4.54
CA ALA A 46 -3.46 22.99 3.71
C ALA A 46 -2.32 23.87 4.28
N ASP A 47 -2.63 24.93 5.03
CA ASP A 47 -1.63 25.89 5.54
C ASP A 47 -0.97 25.43 6.85
N ASP A 48 -1.49 24.39 7.50
CA ASP A 48 -0.97 23.93 8.80
C ASP A 48 0.07 22.80 8.66
N PHE A 49 0.47 22.34 7.47
CA PHE A 49 1.47 21.26 7.35
C PHE A 49 2.92 21.81 7.35
N PRO A 50 3.84 21.26 8.18
CA PRO A 50 5.21 21.76 8.24
C PRO A 50 6.01 21.49 6.96
N ASP A 51 5.62 20.49 6.15
CA ASP A 51 6.15 20.17 4.80
C ASP A 51 7.70 20.26 4.68
N GLY A 52 8.38 19.91 5.77
CA GLY A 52 9.82 20.11 5.96
C GLY A 52 10.22 20.26 7.44
N GLY A 53 11.49 20.61 7.66
CA GLY A 53 12.08 20.77 8.99
C GLY A 53 12.69 19.48 9.56
N ILE A 54 13.63 19.64 10.48
CA ILE A 54 14.42 18.53 11.07
C ILE A 54 13.48 17.49 11.69
N ARG A 55 12.47 17.92 12.44
CA ARG A 55 11.53 17.00 13.11
C ARG A 55 10.74 16.14 12.12
N SER A 56 10.24 16.72 11.04
CA SER A 56 9.48 15.99 10.01
C SER A 56 10.36 14.96 9.30
N TRP A 57 11.62 15.30 9.00
CA TRP A 57 12.58 14.37 8.41
C TRP A 57 13.08 13.29 9.38
N LEU A 58 13.15 13.58 10.69
CA LEU A 58 13.41 12.56 11.71
C LEU A 58 12.26 11.54 11.78
N VAL A 59 11.00 11.97 11.62
CA VAL A 59 9.87 11.03 11.52
C VAL A 59 9.98 10.17 10.27
N VAL A 60 10.36 10.75 9.12
CA VAL A 60 10.63 9.98 7.88
C VAL A 60 11.75 8.97 8.10
N LEU A 61 12.82 9.32 8.82
CA LEU A 61 13.91 8.40 9.19
C LEU A 61 13.42 7.28 10.13
N GLY A 62 12.54 7.60 11.09
CA GLY A 62 11.91 6.59 11.94
C GLY A 62 11.05 5.62 11.12
N SER A 63 10.20 6.14 10.25
CA SER A 63 9.42 5.34 9.30
C SER A 63 10.31 4.51 8.36
N PHE A 64 11.45 5.06 7.92
CA PHE A 64 12.43 4.34 7.13
C PHE A 64 12.95 3.10 7.86
N PHE A 65 13.32 3.20 9.13
CA PHE A 65 13.79 2.05 9.93
C PHE A 65 12.68 1.03 10.19
N LEU A 66 11.45 1.47 10.47
CA LEU A 66 10.31 0.55 10.64
C LEU A 66 10.04 -0.24 9.35
N LEU A 67 9.99 0.44 8.21
CA LEU A 67 9.75 -0.19 6.91
C LEU A 67 10.93 -1.05 6.46
N MET A 68 12.16 -0.65 6.80
CA MET A 68 13.35 -1.45 6.60
C MET A 68 13.25 -2.77 7.35
N ALA A 69 12.91 -2.74 8.64
CA ALA A 69 12.77 -3.94 9.45
C ALA A 69 11.62 -4.85 8.97
N SER A 70 10.45 -4.28 8.65
CA SER A 70 9.28 -5.07 8.27
C SER A 70 9.34 -5.57 6.82
N TYR A 71 9.25 -4.65 5.86
CA TYR A 71 9.21 -5.00 4.43
C TYR A 71 10.54 -5.52 3.94
N GLY A 72 11.66 -5.14 4.57
CA GLY A 72 12.96 -5.72 4.24
C GLY A 72 13.01 -7.22 4.53
N LEU A 73 12.51 -7.65 5.69
CA LEU A 73 12.42 -9.08 6.00
C LEU A 73 11.36 -9.77 5.11
N MET A 74 10.23 -9.12 4.84
CA MET A 74 9.22 -9.62 3.88
C MET A 74 9.79 -9.84 2.48
N ASN A 75 10.64 -8.94 1.98
CA ASN A 75 11.31 -9.10 0.68
C ASN A 75 12.38 -10.19 0.69
N SER A 76 12.73 -10.70 1.87
CA SER A 76 13.78 -11.71 2.07
C SER A 76 13.22 -13.10 2.42
N VAL A 77 11.89 -13.26 2.43
CA VAL A 77 11.23 -14.52 2.82
C VAL A 77 11.62 -15.70 1.93
N GLY A 78 11.92 -15.46 0.66
CA GLY A 78 12.39 -16.49 -0.27
C GLY A 78 13.73 -17.11 0.14
N VAL A 79 14.59 -16.34 0.81
CA VAL A 79 15.88 -16.82 1.32
C VAL A 79 15.67 -17.74 2.52
N ILE A 80 14.74 -17.39 3.41
CA ILE A 80 14.34 -18.22 4.55
C ILE A 80 13.66 -19.50 4.07
N GLN A 81 12.75 -19.39 3.11
CA GLN A 81 12.09 -20.54 2.51
C GLN A 81 13.10 -21.51 1.89
N SER A 82 13.97 -21.03 1.01
CA SER A 82 14.98 -21.87 0.34
C SER A 82 15.92 -22.56 1.33
N TYR A 83 16.27 -21.90 2.44
CA TYR A 83 17.07 -22.52 3.50
C TYR A 83 16.30 -23.61 4.25
N LEU A 84 15.03 -23.35 4.61
CA LEU A 84 14.19 -24.33 5.29
C LEU A 84 13.92 -25.56 4.41
N GLU A 85 13.68 -25.38 3.11
CA GLU A 85 13.51 -26.44 2.11
C GLU A 85 14.76 -27.33 1.98
N THR A 86 15.95 -26.79 2.15
CA THR A 86 17.21 -27.55 1.98
C THR A 86 17.74 -28.17 3.28
N HIS A 87 17.24 -27.74 4.44
CA HIS A 87 17.75 -28.14 5.75
C HIS A 87 16.64 -28.70 6.66
N GLN A 88 16.08 -27.88 7.57
CA GLN A 88 15.16 -28.32 8.64
C GLN A 88 13.87 -28.99 8.14
N LEU A 89 13.37 -28.56 6.99
CA LEU A 89 12.10 -29.03 6.41
C LEU A 89 12.34 -29.75 5.06
N SER A 90 13.53 -30.35 4.87
CA SER A 90 13.89 -31.08 3.65
C SER A 90 12.99 -32.28 3.30
N HIS A 91 12.21 -32.77 4.26
CA HIS A 91 11.21 -33.82 4.04
C HIS A 91 9.84 -33.29 3.58
N TYR A 92 9.63 -31.97 3.56
CA TYR A 92 8.38 -31.34 3.15
C TYR A 92 8.47 -30.84 1.70
N SER A 93 7.32 -30.72 1.03
CA SER A 93 7.25 -30.12 -0.31
C SER A 93 7.49 -28.60 -0.25
N SER A 94 7.97 -28.01 -1.35
CA SER A 94 8.09 -26.54 -1.49
C SER A 94 6.76 -25.82 -1.29
N ARG A 95 5.65 -26.47 -1.63
CA ARG A 95 4.29 -25.99 -1.32
C ARG A 95 4.11 -25.81 0.19
N ASP A 96 4.44 -26.84 0.96
CA ASP A 96 4.22 -26.86 2.42
C ASP A 96 5.11 -25.83 3.10
N VAL A 97 6.39 -25.74 2.73
CA VAL A 97 7.31 -24.73 3.27
C VAL A 97 6.90 -23.31 2.86
N GLY A 98 6.41 -23.14 1.63
CA GLY A 98 5.90 -21.87 1.12
C GLY A 98 4.76 -21.27 1.94
N TRP A 99 3.95 -22.10 2.63
CA TRP A 99 2.89 -21.60 3.53
C TRP A 99 3.44 -20.81 4.72
N ILE A 100 4.65 -21.11 5.20
CA ILE A 100 5.26 -20.37 6.33
C ILE A 100 5.49 -18.91 5.92
N SER A 101 6.12 -18.69 4.76
CA SER A 101 6.36 -17.37 4.18
C SER A 101 5.05 -16.68 3.78
N GLY A 102 4.11 -17.44 3.18
CA GLY A 102 2.79 -16.94 2.81
C GLY A 102 1.98 -16.44 4.01
N VAL A 103 1.95 -17.19 5.11
CA VAL A 103 1.26 -16.79 6.36
C VAL A 103 1.92 -15.57 6.99
N PHE A 104 3.25 -15.45 6.95
CA PHE A 104 3.96 -14.27 7.44
C PHE A 104 3.54 -13.00 6.68
N VAL A 105 3.56 -13.05 5.35
CA VAL A 105 3.18 -11.91 4.50
C VAL A 105 1.68 -11.62 4.63
N PHE A 106 0.83 -12.66 4.63
CA PHE A 106 -0.62 -12.55 4.83
C PHE A 106 -0.95 -11.84 6.14
N THR A 107 -0.40 -12.33 7.25
CA THR A 107 -0.66 -11.78 8.59
C THR A 107 -0.17 -10.34 8.69
N SER A 108 0.98 -10.04 8.07
CA SER A 108 1.56 -8.69 8.01
C SER A 108 0.66 -7.69 7.27
N LEU A 109 -0.03 -8.12 6.21
CA LEU A 109 -0.87 -7.26 5.39
C LEU A 109 -2.33 -7.20 5.90
N ILE A 110 -2.95 -8.33 6.23
CA ILE A 110 -4.36 -8.38 6.63
C ILE A 110 -4.61 -7.60 7.91
N LEU A 111 -3.67 -7.64 8.86
CA LEU A 111 -3.83 -6.94 10.14
C LEU A 111 -3.66 -5.43 10.02
N GLY A 112 -3.13 -4.92 8.91
CA GLY A 112 -2.99 -3.48 8.69
C GLY A 112 -4.31 -2.72 8.76
N ILE A 113 -5.42 -3.39 8.39
CA ILE A 113 -6.76 -2.83 8.49
C ILE A 113 -7.16 -2.47 9.93
N PHE A 114 -6.70 -3.26 10.91
CA PHE A 114 -6.99 -3.03 12.33
C PHE A 114 -5.98 -2.06 12.95
N VAL A 115 -4.72 -2.08 12.47
CA VAL A 115 -3.67 -1.21 13.00
C VAL A 115 -3.95 0.27 12.74
N GLY A 116 -4.58 0.62 11.61
CA GLY A 116 -4.95 2.01 11.28
C GLY A 116 -5.84 2.66 12.36
N PRO A 117 -7.03 2.12 12.67
CA PRO A 117 -7.87 2.62 13.76
C PRO A 117 -7.20 2.60 15.13
N LEU A 118 -6.34 1.60 15.41
CA LEU A 118 -5.56 1.55 16.65
C LEU A 118 -4.56 2.72 16.73
N PHE A 119 -3.94 3.06 15.60
CA PHE A 119 -2.99 4.16 15.49
C PHE A 119 -3.65 5.51 15.76
N ASP A 120 -4.85 5.74 15.22
CA ASP A 120 -5.62 6.96 15.48
C ASP A 120 -6.04 7.09 16.96
N ALA A 121 -6.25 5.96 17.65
CA ALA A 121 -6.70 5.94 19.05
C ALA A 121 -5.56 6.07 20.06
N TYR A 122 -4.52 5.24 19.93
CA TYR A 122 -3.44 5.14 20.92
C TYR A 122 -2.19 5.94 20.53
N GLY A 123 -2.06 6.29 19.25
CA GLY A 123 -0.88 6.95 18.69
C GLY A 123 0.28 5.99 18.40
N PRO A 124 1.34 6.50 17.74
CA PRO A 124 2.46 5.70 17.23
C PRO A 124 3.30 5.02 18.31
N LYS A 125 3.67 5.73 19.39
CA LYS A 125 4.74 5.28 20.28
C LYS A 125 4.43 3.96 20.98
N GLU A 126 3.22 3.84 21.54
CA GLU A 126 2.79 2.63 22.23
C GLU A 126 2.69 1.45 21.25
N LEU A 127 2.16 1.69 20.05
CA LEU A 127 2.04 0.66 19.02
C LEU A 127 3.40 0.20 18.51
N VAL A 128 4.36 1.10 18.29
CA VAL A 128 5.71 0.70 17.89
C VAL A 128 6.38 -0.09 19.01
N ALA A 129 6.26 0.32 20.28
CA ALA A 129 6.85 -0.41 21.39
C ALA A 129 6.32 -1.85 21.50
N VAL A 130 4.98 -2.01 21.48
CA VAL A 130 4.32 -3.33 21.54
C VAL A 130 4.63 -4.14 20.27
N GLY A 131 4.52 -3.54 19.09
CA GLY A 131 4.81 -4.18 17.82
C GLY A 131 6.25 -4.66 17.72
N THR A 132 7.21 -3.86 18.20
CA THR A 132 8.63 -4.23 18.27
C THR A 132 8.84 -5.44 19.17
N GLY A 133 8.25 -5.43 20.37
CA GLY A 133 8.35 -6.57 21.29
C GLY A 133 7.81 -7.87 20.68
N ILE A 134 6.62 -7.82 20.09
CA ILE A 134 5.99 -8.98 19.43
C ILE A 134 6.83 -9.43 18.23
N TYR A 135 7.31 -8.50 17.39
CA TYR A 135 8.04 -8.83 16.19
C TYR A 135 9.40 -9.46 16.49
N SER A 136 10.20 -8.83 17.35
CA SER A 136 11.49 -9.36 17.78
C SER A 136 11.34 -10.70 18.49
N LEU A 137 10.29 -10.88 19.31
CA LEU A 137 10.00 -12.16 19.96
C LEU A 137 9.69 -13.25 18.93
N GLY A 138 8.82 -12.98 17.95
CA GLY A 138 8.47 -13.96 16.90
C GLY A 138 9.70 -14.41 16.10
N VAL A 139 10.55 -13.47 15.69
CA VAL A 139 11.81 -13.78 14.98
C VAL A 139 12.79 -14.55 15.88
N LEU A 140 12.89 -14.18 17.17
CA LEU A 140 13.76 -14.87 18.12
C LEU A 140 13.29 -16.30 18.43
N LEU A 141 11.98 -16.51 18.59
CA LEU A 141 11.39 -17.84 18.78
C LEU A 141 11.58 -18.73 17.55
N THR A 142 11.61 -18.14 16.35
CA THR A 142 11.92 -18.86 15.10
C THR A 142 13.28 -19.55 15.17
N ALA A 143 14.25 -19.00 15.90
CA ALA A 143 15.56 -19.61 16.11
C ALA A 143 15.53 -20.94 16.89
N GLN A 144 14.46 -21.21 17.64
CA GLN A 144 14.28 -22.46 18.40
C GLN A 144 13.28 -23.43 17.75
N CYS A 145 12.73 -23.07 16.60
CA CYS A 145 11.77 -23.92 15.90
C CYS A 145 12.44 -25.18 15.34
N THR A 146 11.72 -26.29 15.42
CA THR A 146 12.18 -27.64 15.01
C THR A 146 11.10 -28.36 14.21
N GLN A 147 9.83 -28.16 14.60
CA GLN A 147 8.66 -28.72 13.93
C GLN A 147 8.03 -27.71 12.98
N TYR A 148 7.41 -28.18 11.91
CA TYR A 148 6.73 -27.36 10.91
C TYR A 148 5.75 -26.34 11.53
N TRP A 149 4.91 -26.79 12.47
CA TRP A 149 3.94 -25.91 13.13
C TRP A 149 4.59 -24.84 14.02
N HIS A 150 5.80 -25.08 14.55
CA HIS A 150 6.56 -24.04 15.28
C HIS A 150 6.88 -22.87 14.35
N PHE A 151 7.30 -23.16 13.11
CA PHE A 151 7.64 -22.13 12.12
C PHE A 151 6.41 -21.33 11.67
N ILE A 152 5.27 -21.99 11.42
CA ILE A 152 4.02 -21.28 11.11
C ILE A 152 3.63 -20.34 12.26
N LEU A 153 3.68 -20.82 13.50
CA LEU A 153 3.26 -20.02 14.65
C LEU A 153 4.22 -18.86 14.93
N CYS A 154 5.52 -19.13 15.03
CA CYS A 154 6.51 -18.12 15.44
C CYS A 154 6.84 -17.13 14.32
N PHE A 155 7.11 -17.62 13.12
CA PHE A 155 7.47 -16.78 11.99
C PHE A 155 6.24 -16.29 11.23
N GLY A 156 5.31 -17.19 10.90
CA GLY A 156 4.10 -16.83 10.17
C GLY A 156 3.19 -15.88 10.97
N VAL A 157 2.77 -16.30 12.16
CA VAL A 157 1.74 -15.58 12.92
C VAL A 157 2.34 -14.51 13.84
N ILE A 158 3.20 -14.88 14.79
CA ILE A 158 3.71 -13.95 15.81
C ILE A 158 4.55 -12.84 15.16
N ALA A 159 5.55 -13.21 14.36
CA ALA A 159 6.34 -12.21 13.65
C ALA A 159 5.50 -11.42 12.64
N GLY A 160 4.50 -12.06 12.00
CA GLY A 160 3.56 -11.37 11.11
C GLY A 160 2.72 -10.30 11.80
N ILE A 161 2.19 -10.58 13.01
CA ILE A 161 1.45 -9.60 13.83
C ILE A 161 2.35 -8.40 14.16
N GLY A 162 3.58 -8.67 14.62
CA GLY A 162 4.54 -7.62 14.93
C GLY A 162 4.88 -6.76 13.71
N ALA A 163 5.17 -7.41 12.57
CA ALA A 163 5.45 -6.77 11.29
C ALA A 163 4.27 -5.91 10.79
N ALA A 164 3.02 -6.37 10.97
CA ALA A 164 1.83 -5.60 10.63
C ALA A 164 1.77 -4.29 11.42
N VAL A 165 1.97 -4.35 12.74
CA VAL A 165 1.90 -3.16 13.59
C VAL A 165 2.96 -2.14 13.18
N ILE A 166 4.22 -2.54 13.07
CA ILE A 166 5.31 -1.60 12.79
C ILE A 166 5.24 -1.00 11.38
N SER A 167 4.86 -1.80 10.37
CA SER A 167 4.80 -1.36 8.97
C SER A 167 3.70 -0.33 8.75
N ASN A 168 2.52 -0.58 9.32
CA ASN A 168 1.39 0.33 9.22
C ASN A 168 1.64 1.63 9.98
N VAL A 169 2.20 1.56 11.19
CA VAL A 169 2.58 2.78 11.92
C VAL A 169 3.63 3.59 11.14
N GLY A 170 4.62 2.91 10.54
CA GLY A 170 5.63 3.55 9.70
C GLY A 170 5.03 4.34 8.53
N MET A 171 4.03 3.79 7.84
CA MET A 171 3.35 4.48 6.74
C MET A 171 2.41 5.59 7.22
N SER A 172 1.63 5.37 8.28
CA SER A 172 0.61 6.31 8.75
C SER A 172 1.18 7.58 9.40
N CYS A 173 2.43 7.55 9.86
CA CYS A 173 3.04 8.74 10.46
C CYS A 173 3.36 9.84 9.44
N ILE A 174 3.69 9.49 8.20
CA ILE A 174 4.23 10.45 7.23
C ILE A 174 3.19 11.50 6.78
N PRO A 175 1.94 11.12 6.44
CA PRO A 175 0.92 12.07 6.01
C PRO A 175 0.53 13.11 7.07
N HIS A 176 0.89 12.92 8.34
CA HIS A 176 0.64 13.90 9.41
C HIS A 176 1.60 15.09 9.39
N TRP A 177 2.73 14.95 8.69
CA TRP A 177 3.81 15.94 8.65
C TRP A 177 3.99 16.55 7.25
N PHE A 178 3.60 15.84 6.21
CA PHE A 178 3.76 16.26 4.83
C PHE A 178 2.44 16.20 4.06
N TYR A 179 2.11 17.28 3.37
CA TYR A 179 0.98 17.36 2.45
C TYR A 179 1.49 17.56 1.01
N ALA A 180 2.17 18.67 0.73
CA ALA A 180 2.69 18.98 -0.61
C ALA A 180 3.85 18.04 -1.01
N LYS A 181 4.69 17.62 -0.04
CA LYS A 181 5.84 16.72 -0.30
C LYS A 181 5.58 15.27 0.16
N ALA A 182 4.33 14.89 0.39
CA ALA A 182 3.96 13.58 0.92
C ALA A 182 4.52 12.42 0.07
N GLY A 183 4.43 12.51 -1.27
CA GLY A 183 4.94 11.47 -2.17
C GLY A 183 6.45 11.27 -2.06
N MET A 184 7.24 12.35 -1.93
CA MET A 184 8.68 12.26 -1.73
C MET A 184 9.01 11.67 -0.36
N ALA A 185 8.32 12.09 0.70
CA ALA A 185 8.54 11.59 2.06
C ALA A 185 8.19 10.10 2.19
N ILE A 186 7.05 9.66 1.62
CA ILE A 186 6.65 8.25 1.56
C ILE A 186 7.65 7.45 0.74
N GLY A 187 8.06 7.95 -0.43
CA GLY A 187 9.06 7.31 -1.28
C GLY A 187 10.40 7.12 -0.57
N THR A 188 10.87 8.14 0.15
CA THR A 188 12.10 8.04 0.96
C THR A 188 11.95 7.00 2.06
N ALA A 189 10.86 6.99 2.83
CA ALA A 189 10.65 5.98 3.86
C ALA A 189 10.56 4.56 3.28
N MET A 190 9.86 4.40 2.14
CA MET A 190 9.73 3.15 1.39
C MET A 190 11.05 2.69 0.75
N ALA A 191 12.03 3.55 0.55
CA ALA A 191 13.37 3.14 0.14
C ALA A 191 14.06 2.30 1.24
N GLY A 192 13.67 2.49 2.51
CA GLY A 192 14.16 1.69 3.64
C GLY A 192 13.79 0.22 3.49
N ALA A 193 12.58 -0.08 3.02
CA ALA A 193 12.14 -1.45 2.74
C ALA A 193 13.01 -2.14 1.67
N GLY A 194 13.40 -1.44 0.61
CA GLY A 194 14.28 -2.01 -0.40
C GLY A 194 15.73 -2.15 0.09
N LEU A 195 16.25 -1.20 0.88
CA LEU A 195 17.54 -1.36 1.57
C LEU A 195 17.52 -2.55 2.54
N GLY A 196 16.42 -2.76 3.26
CA GLY A 196 16.21 -3.93 4.11
C GLY A 196 16.25 -5.23 3.30
N GLY A 197 15.63 -5.24 2.12
CA GLY A 197 15.71 -6.35 1.16
C GLY A 197 17.11 -6.61 0.59
N VAL A 198 18.10 -5.75 0.87
CA VAL A 198 19.52 -6.00 0.57
C VAL A 198 20.25 -6.48 1.84
N VAL A 199 20.01 -5.83 2.97
CA VAL A 199 20.72 -6.10 4.23
C VAL A 199 20.33 -7.46 4.82
N PHE A 200 19.04 -7.80 4.86
CA PHE A 200 18.58 -9.05 5.46
C PHE A 200 19.10 -10.30 4.73
N PRO A 201 19.04 -10.42 3.38
CA PRO A 201 19.55 -11.60 2.69
C PRO A 201 21.05 -11.84 2.93
N TYR A 202 21.87 -10.79 2.94
CA TYR A 202 23.31 -10.94 3.21
C TYR A 202 23.57 -11.37 4.65
N ILE A 203 22.90 -10.75 5.63
CA ILE A 203 23.07 -11.14 7.04
C ILE A 203 22.63 -12.58 7.25
N LEU A 204 21.46 -12.96 6.72
CA LEU A 204 20.95 -14.33 6.84
C LEU A 204 21.93 -15.33 6.22
N ARG A 205 22.39 -15.07 5.00
CA ARG A 205 23.36 -15.93 4.31
C ARG A 205 24.65 -16.11 5.10
N GLU A 206 25.32 -15.01 5.47
CA GLU A 206 26.62 -15.06 6.15
C GLU A 206 26.52 -15.68 7.54
N THR A 207 25.44 -15.39 8.27
CA THR A 207 25.25 -15.97 9.61
C THR A 207 24.91 -17.46 9.55
N TRP A 208 24.14 -17.90 8.56
CA TRP A 208 23.81 -19.33 8.44
C TRP A 208 25.01 -20.18 8.03
N THR A 209 25.92 -19.66 7.18
CA THR A 209 27.13 -20.38 6.78
C THR A 209 28.20 -20.39 7.89
N SER A 210 28.34 -19.30 8.65
CA SER A 210 29.41 -19.16 9.65
C SER A 210 29.05 -19.70 11.04
N ILE A 211 27.87 -19.32 11.57
CA ILE A 211 27.47 -19.56 12.97
C ILE A 211 26.15 -20.35 13.09
N GLY A 212 25.57 -20.77 11.96
CA GLY A 212 24.41 -21.63 11.87
C GLY A 212 23.06 -20.92 12.00
N PHE A 213 21.98 -21.65 11.65
CA PHE A 213 20.61 -21.14 11.58
C PHE A 213 20.14 -20.44 12.87
N LYS A 214 20.36 -21.08 14.03
CA LYS A 214 19.85 -20.57 15.31
C LYS A 214 20.44 -19.20 15.65
N TRP A 215 21.74 -19.03 15.45
CA TRP A 215 22.39 -17.74 15.71
C TRP A 215 22.07 -16.71 14.63
N GLY A 216 21.94 -17.12 13.36
CA GLY A 216 21.49 -16.22 12.31
C GLY A 216 20.14 -15.58 12.60
N MET A 217 19.14 -16.37 12.98
CA MET A 217 17.82 -15.86 13.35
C MET A 217 17.85 -14.95 14.59
N ARG A 218 18.74 -15.23 15.57
CA ARG A 218 18.93 -14.34 16.74
C ARG A 218 19.55 -12.99 16.34
N VAL A 219 20.54 -13.00 15.45
CA VAL A 219 21.14 -11.77 14.91
C VAL A 219 20.09 -10.96 14.15
N THR A 220 19.24 -11.61 13.35
CA THR A 220 18.10 -10.97 12.67
C THR A 220 17.13 -10.33 13.67
N ALA A 221 16.78 -11.04 14.74
CA ALA A 221 15.89 -10.51 15.79
C ALA A 221 16.50 -9.28 16.49
N LEU A 222 17.81 -9.31 16.77
CA LEU A 222 18.54 -8.17 17.36
C LEU A 222 18.59 -6.97 16.41
N LEU A 223 18.81 -7.20 15.11
CA LEU A 223 18.78 -6.14 14.11
C LEU A 223 17.40 -5.49 14.02
N VAL A 224 16.33 -6.30 13.98
CA VAL A 224 14.94 -5.82 14.03
C VAL A 224 14.70 -4.99 15.29
N LEU A 225 15.16 -5.46 16.46
CA LEU A 225 15.02 -4.75 17.73
C LEU A 225 15.75 -3.39 17.70
N LEU A 226 16.96 -3.32 17.14
CA LEU A 226 17.73 -2.08 17.01
C LEU A 226 17.05 -1.08 16.06
N LEU A 227 16.60 -1.54 14.89
CA LEU A 227 15.92 -0.69 13.90
C LEU A 227 14.59 -0.16 14.44
N CYS A 228 13.74 -1.03 14.99
CA CYS A 228 12.44 -0.61 15.52
C CYS A 228 12.56 0.14 16.86
N GLY A 229 13.53 -0.23 17.71
CA GLY A 229 13.83 0.46 18.96
C GLY A 229 14.30 1.89 18.71
N SER A 230 15.23 2.10 17.78
CA SER A 230 15.66 3.44 17.37
C SER A 230 14.52 4.25 16.74
N ALA A 231 13.68 3.62 15.92
CA ALA A 231 12.50 4.25 15.34
C ALA A 231 11.48 4.72 16.40
N THR A 232 11.36 4.02 17.53
CA THR A 232 10.43 4.40 18.63
C THR A 232 10.73 5.81 19.17
N PHE A 233 12.01 6.21 19.19
CA PHE A 233 12.42 7.56 19.62
C PHE A 233 12.22 8.62 18.53
N LEU A 234 12.29 8.22 17.26
CA LEU A 234 12.18 9.10 16.09
C LEU A 234 10.72 9.40 15.71
N VAL A 235 9.83 8.42 15.86
CA VAL A 235 8.43 8.55 15.46
C VAL A 235 7.63 9.35 16.48
N LYS A 236 6.88 10.35 16.01
CA LYS A 236 6.05 11.22 16.84
C LYS A 236 4.70 11.50 16.18
N SER A 237 3.63 11.43 16.98
CA SER A 237 2.31 11.88 16.54
C SER A 237 2.22 13.40 16.58
N ARG A 238 1.50 13.96 15.61
CA ARG A 238 1.08 15.36 15.61
C ARG A 238 -0.40 15.53 15.93
N LEU A 239 -1.24 14.61 15.44
CA LEU A 239 -2.70 14.71 15.60
C LEU A 239 -3.15 14.32 17.03
N PRO A 240 -4.20 14.97 17.55
CA PRO A 240 -4.79 14.64 18.83
C PRO A 240 -5.36 13.20 18.82
N ARG A 241 -5.23 12.51 19.94
CA ARG A 241 -5.73 11.14 20.12
C ARG A 241 -7.26 11.15 20.09
N ASN A 242 -7.84 10.50 19.10
CA ASN A 242 -9.27 10.24 19.09
C ASN A 242 -9.50 8.91 19.78
N GLY A 243 -9.81 8.91 21.09
CA GLY A 243 -9.87 7.74 21.96
C GLY A 243 -10.90 6.64 21.60
N ARG A 244 -11.40 6.59 20.36
CA ARG A 244 -12.26 5.52 19.83
C ARG A 244 -11.79 5.09 18.44
N PRO A 245 -11.42 3.81 18.23
CA PRO A 245 -11.10 3.29 16.90
C PRO A 245 -12.36 3.34 16.01
N LYS A 246 -12.23 3.88 14.80
CA LYS A 246 -13.30 3.86 13.78
C LYS A 246 -13.40 2.48 13.13
N ALA A 247 -14.50 2.23 12.43
CA ALA A 247 -14.72 0.98 11.68
C ALA A 247 -13.55 0.70 10.73
N ALA A 248 -13.00 -0.51 10.84
CA ALA A 248 -11.81 -0.93 10.11
C ALA A 248 -12.12 -1.34 8.66
N PHE A 249 -13.30 -1.89 8.41
CA PHE A 249 -13.65 -2.56 7.15
C PHE A 249 -15.06 -2.22 6.70
N ASP A 250 -15.22 -1.90 5.41
CA ASP A 250 -16.53 -1.74 4.78
C ASP A 250 -16.58 -2.46 3.43
N ILE A 251 -17.36 -3.55 3.38
CA ILE A 251 -17.61 -4.33 2.15
C ILE A 251 -18.38 -3.50 1.12
N ARG A 252 -19.11 -2.46 1.55
CA ARG A 252 -19.93 -1.63 0.65
C ARG A 252 -19.07 -0.91 -0.39
N CYS A 253 -17.77 -0.74 -0.16
CA CYS A 253 -16.84 -0.19 -1.14
C CYS A 253 -16.82 -0.99 -2.45
N PHE A 254 -17.07 -2.31 -2.41
CA PHE A 254 -17.13 -3.15 -3.61
C PHE A 254 -18.40 -2.95 -4.46
N LYS A 255 -19.36 -2.14 -4.00
CA LYS A 255 -20.48 -1.71 -4.86
C LYS A 255 -20.04 -0.65 -5.89
N ASP A 256 -18.96 0.07 -5.62
CA ASP A 256 -18.38 1.00 -6.59
C ASP A 256 -17.55 0.21 -7.61
N ALA A 257 -17.99 0.19 -8.87
CA ALA A 257 -17.31 -0.53 -9.94
C ALA A 257 -15.84 -0.11 -10.07
N ARG A 258 -15.51 1.16 -9.86
CA ARG A 258 -14.13 1.68 -9.93
C ARG A 258 -13.24 1.02 -8.88
N PHE A 259 -13.76 0.89 -7.66
CA PHE A 259 -13.06 0.27 -6.55
C PHE A 259 -12.91 -1.24 -6.73
N SER A 260 -13.95 -1.92 -7.23
CA SER A 260 -13.92 -3.36 -7.47
C SER A 260 -12.91 -3.76 -8.55
N TRP A 261 -12.91 -3.06 -9.70
CA TRP A 261 -11.94 -3.34 -10.77
C TRP A 261 -10.52 -2.99 -10.36
N LEU A 262 -10.32 -1.88 -9.64
CA LEU A 262 -9.01 -1.52 -9.11
C LEU A 262 -8.51 -2.58 -8.11
N SER A 263 -9.38 -3.05 -7.21
CA SER A 263 -9.03 -4.07 -6.22
C SER A 263 -8.68 -5.41 -6.87
N ALA A 264 -9.44 -5.85 -7.88
CA ALA A 264 -9.14 -7.06 -8.64
C ALA A 264 -7.81 -6.94 -9.39
N ALA A 265 -7.54 -5.77 -10.00
CA ALA A 265 -6.28 -5.50 -10.68
C ALA A 265 -5.08 -5.52 -9.72
N THR A 266 -5.20 -4.86 -8.56
CA THR A 266 -4.15 -4.85 -7.54
C THR A 266 -3.93 -6.23 -6.93
N PHE A 267 -4.99 -7.04 -6.75
CA PHE A 267 -4.88 -8.43 -6.32
C PHE A 267 -4.00 -9.26 -7.28
N CYS A 268 -4.29 -9.21 -8.58
CA CYS A 268 -3.49 -9.92 -9.59
C CYS A 268 -2.05 -9.40 -9.67
N LEU A 269 -1.86 -8.07 -9.56
CA LEU A 269 -0.55 -7.45 -9.59
C LEU A 269 0.32 -7.88 -8.41
N GLU A 270 -0.20 -7.76 -7.19
CA GLU A 270 0.53 -8.06 -5.96
C GLU A 270 0.78 -9.57 -5.82
N LEU A 271 -0.13 -10.41 -6.32
CA LEU A 271 0.10 -11.85 -6.46
C LEU A 271 1.40 -12.13 -7.22
N VAL A 272 1.61 -11.45 -8.36
CA VAL A 272 2.81 -11.65 -9.17
C VAL A 272 4.04 -11.04 -8.50
N VAL A 273 3.92 -9.83 -7.92
CA VAL A 273 5.04 -9.16 -7.25
C VAL A 273 5.58 -10.01 -6.11
N PHE A 274 4.73 -10.38 -5.14
CA PHE A 274 5.16 -11.20 -4.01
C PHE A 274 5.47 -12.64 -4.40
N GLY A 275 4.77 -13.18 -5.40
CA GLY A 275 5.05 -14.52 -5.93
C GLY A 275 6.46 -14.59 -6.53
N LEU A 276 6.82 -13.64 -7.38
CA LEU A 276 8.16 -13.58 -7.98
C LEU A 276 9.23 -13.28 -6.91
N LEU A 277 9.02 -12.28 -6.03
CA LEU A 277 9.97 -11.97 -4.95
C LEU A 277 10.23 -13.19 -4.05
N GLY A 278 9.17 -13.91 -3.69
CA GLY A 278 9.24 -15.07 -2.80
C GLY A 278 9.88 -16.29 -3.44
N ILE A 279 9.54 -16.60 -4.69
CA ILE A 279 10.04 -17.81 -5.36
C ILE A 279 11.39 -17.61 -6.05
N LEU A 280 11.83 -16.37 -6.31
CA LEU A 280 13.04 -16.09 -7.08
C LEU A 280 14.27 -16.88 -6.59
N PRO A 281 14.57 -16.96 -5.27
CA PRO A 281 15.71 -17.74 -4.82
C PRO A 281 15.63 -19.22 -5.18
N SER A 282 14.48 -19.87 -4.92
CA SER A 282 14.26 -21.28 -5.25
C SER A 282 14.23 -21.51 -6.77
N TYR A 283 13.66 -20.57 -7.55
CA TYR A 283 13.68 -20.59 -9.01
C TYR A 283 15.10 -20.59 -9.57
N VAL A 284 15.97 -19.70 -9.09
CA VAL A 284 17.37 -19.61 -9.56
C VAL A 284 18.16 -20.86 -9.22
N VAL A 285 17.96 -21.43 -8.03
CA VAL A 285 18.61 -22.69 -7.62
C VAL A 285 18.10 -23.86 -8.46
N ALA A 286 16.80 -23.91 -8.76
CA ALA A 286 16.21 -24.93 -9.62
C ALA A 286 16.73 -24.90 -11.07
N GLN A 287 17.20 -23.75 -11.54
CA GLN A 287 17.89 -23.60 -12.84
C GLN A 287 19.36 -24.06 -12.82
N GLY A 288 19.86 -24.56 -11.67
CA GLY A 288 21.24 -25.06 -11.53
C GLY A 288 22.26 -24.00 -11.11
N PHE A 289 21.84 -22.78 -10.75
CA PHE A 289 22.74 -21.75 -10.24
C PHE A 289 22.95 -21.87 -8.72
N SER A 290 24.05 -21.26 -8.23
CA SER A 290 24.38 -21.29 -6.81
C SER A 290 23.41 -20.47 -5.95
N ALA A 291 23.27 -20.84 -4.67
CA ALA A 291 22.55 -20.03 -3.67
C ALA A 291 23.15 -18.62 -3.51
N ALA A 292 24.44 -18.45 -3.79
CA ALA A 292 25.08 -17.13 -3.80
C ALA A 292 24.55 -16.25 -4.94
N SER A 293 24.40 -16.83 -6.13
CA SER A 293 23.84 -16.15 -7.30
C SER A 293 22.38 -15.75 -7.07
N SER A 294 21.58 -16.61 -6.42
CA SER A 294 20.18 -16.34 -6.14
C SER A 294 19.99 -15.17 -5.16
N VAL A 295 20.81 -15.11 -4.10
CA VAL A 295 20.84 -13.97 -3.17
C VAL A 295 21.28 -12.68 -3.88
N ASN A 296 22.32 -12.74 -4.73
CA ASN A 296 22.78 -11.55 -5.46
C ASN A 296 21.72 -11.01 -6.44
N LEU A 297 20.98 -11.89 -7.13
CA LEU A 297 19.87 -11.49 -8.00
C LEU A 297 18.73 -10.82 -7.22
N LEU A 298 18.36 -11.38 -6.07
CA LEU A 298 17.36 -10.79 -5.17
C LEU A 298 17.80 -9.41 -4.66
N VAL A 299 19.09 -9.25 -4.34
CA VAL A 299 19.68 -7.97 -3.93
C VAL A 299 19.58 -6.94 -5.06
N VAL A 300 20.00 -7.29 -6.28
CA VAL A 300 19.93 -6.40 -7.45
C VAL A 300 18.49 -5.94 -7.70
N MET A 301 17.54 -6.88 -7.61
CA MET A 301 16.12 -6.55 -7.74
C MET A 301 15.64 -5.57 -6.67
N ASN A 302 16.03 -5.76 -5.40
CA ASN A 302 15.64 -4.86 -4.30
C ASN A 302 16.29 -3.46 -4.39
N VAL A 303 17.54 -3.37 -4.88
CA VAL A 303 18.20 -2.08 -5.15
C VAL A 303 17.44 -1.30 -6.21
N CYS A 304 17.15 -1.93 -7.35
CA CYS A 304 16.41 -1.28 -8.42
C CYS A 304 14.96 -0.96 -8.02
N ASN A 305 14.33 -1.81 -7.22
CA ASN A 305 13.01 -1.57 -6.60
C ASN A 305 13.01 -0.29 -5.74
N SER A 306 14.05 -0.09 -4.92
CA SER A 306 14.22 1.15 -4.15
C SER A 306 14.25 2.39 -5.05
N ILE A 307 14.97 2.32 -6.17
CA ILE A 307 15.07 3.41 -7.14
C ILE A 307 13.71 3.66 -7.81
N GLY A 308 13.01 2.61 -8.22
CA GLY A 308 11.67 2.69 -8.82
C GLY A 308 10.65 3.40 -7.91
N ARG A 309 10.69 3.11 -6.60
CA ARG A 309 9.84 3.78 -5.58
C ARG A 309 10.06 5.30 -5.52
N LEU A 310 11.29 5.76 -5.70
CA LEU A 310 11.65 7.18 -5.64
C LEU A 310 11.28 7.94 -6.93
N VAL A 311 11.32 7.27 -8.08
CA VAL A 311 11.09 7.88 -9.40
C VAL A 311 9.60 7.91 -9.75
N SER A 312 8.89 6.81 -9.50
CA SER A 312 7.51 6.60 -9.96
C SER A 312 6.51 7.66 -9.48
N GLY A 313 6.61 8.12 -8.23
CA GLY A 313 5.72 9.16 -7.71
C GLY A 313 5.77 10.45 -8.53
N ARG A 314 6.96 10.91 -8.91
CA ARG A 314 7.13 12.15 -9.71
C ARG A 314 6.60 12.00 -11.14
N VAL A 315 6.78 10.82 -11.74
CA VAL A 315 6.30 10.55 -13.10
C VAL A 315 4.78 10.44 -13.11
N ALA A 316 4.20 9.76 -12.13
CA ALA A 316 2.75 9.58 -11.99
C ALA A 316 2.00 10.90 -11.82
N ASP A 317 2.55 11.85 -11.06
CA ASP A 317 1.92 13.17 -10.90
C ASP A 317 1.88 13.98 -12.21
N LYS A 318 2.77 13.73 -13.18
CA LYS A 318 2.81 14.45 -14.46
C LYS A 318 1.91 13.84 -15.55
N TYR A 319 1.89 12.51 -15.64
CA TYR A 319 1.27 11.75 -16.75
C TYR A 319 -0.06 11.06 -16.39
N GLY A 320 -0.51 11.16 -15.13
CA GLY A 320 -1.68 10.44 -14.63
C GLY A 320 -1.27 9.14 -13.95
N ARG A 321 -1.82 8.89 -12.77
CA ARG A 321 -1.36 7.83 -11.87
C ARG A 321 -1.72 6.44 -12.39
N LEU A 322 -2.93 6.30 -12.93
CA LEU A 322 -3.44 5.04 -13.43
C LEU A 322 -2.87 4.74 -14.83
N ASN A 323 -2.65 5.77 -15.65
CA ASN A 323 -1.96 5.62 -16.95
C ASN A 323 -0.52 5.10 -16.78
N VAL A 324 0.24 5.69 -15.84
CA VAL A 324 1.62 5.25 -15.55
C VAL A 324 1.63 3.84 -14.98
N LEU A 325 0.67 3.50 -14.11
CA LEU A 325 0.55 2.14 -13.59
C LEU A 325 0.32 1.11 -14.70
N ILE A 326 -0.63 1.35 -15.63
CA ILE A 326 -0.88 0.46 -16.78
C ILE A 326 0.40 0.28 -17.61
N LEU A 327 1.11 1.37 -17.91
CA LEU A 327 2.35 1.33 -18.69
C LEU A 327 3.44 0.49 -18.00
N LEU A 328 3.61 0.65 -16.69
CA LEU A 328 4.57 -0.11 -15.91
C LEU A 328 4.20 -1.60 -15.86
N VAL A 329 2.92 -1.95 -15.69
CA VAL A 329 2.50 -3.37 -15.74
C VAL A 329 2.71 -3.95 -17.14
N ALA A 330 2.45 -3.19 -18.20
CA ALA A 330 2.75 -3.61 -19.58
C ALA A 330 4.26 -3.85 -19.79
N MET A 331 5.12 -2.97 -19.26
CA MET A 331 6.56 -3.21 -19.25
C MET A 331 6.93 -4.49 -18.50
N ALA A 332 6.32 -4.75 -17.34
CA ALA A 332 6.56 -5.98 -16.58
C ALA A 332 6.18 -7.25 -17.36
N VAL A 333 5.05 -7.24 -18.09
CA VAL A 333 4.66 -8.34 -18.99
C VAL A 333 5.73 -8.58 -20.06
N ILE A 334 6.21 -7.50 -20.70
CA ILE A 334 7.27 -7.59 -21.72
C ILE A 334 8.54 -8.18 -21.12
N LEU A 335 8.97 -7.73 -19.94
CA LEU A 335 10.18 -8.24 -19.28
C LEU A 335 10.07 -9.74 -18.96
N ILE A 336 8.90 -10.21 -18.51
CA ILE A 336 8.66 -11.63 -18.24
C ILE A 336 8.79 -12.46 -19.52
N PHE A 337 8.09 -12.09 -20.59
CA PHE A 337 8.06 -12.90 -21.81
C PHE A 337 9.28 -12.71 -22.74
N ALA A 338 9.92 -11.54 -22.71
CA ALA A 338 11.07 -11.25 -23.57
C ALA A 338 12.42 -11.64 -22.93
N ILE A 339 12.51 -11.63 -21.58
CA ILE A 339 13.76 -11.92 -20.88
C ILE A 339 13.64 -13.21 -20.07
N LEU A 340 12.75 -13.24 -19.08
CA LEU A 340 12.71 -14.35 -18.12
C LEU A 340 12.32 -15.69 -18.74
N TYR A 341 11.36 -15.68 -19.68
CA TYR A 341 10.87 -16.89 -20.34
C TYR A 341 11.91 -17.54 -21.28
N PRO A 342 12.50 -16.83 -22.26
CA PRO A 342 13.45 -17.43 -23.20
C PRO A 342 14.87 -17.61 -22.64
N PHE A 343 15.30 -16.77 -21.69
CA PHE A 343 16.69 -16.73 -21.22
C PHE A 343 16.84 -17.13 -19.74
N SER A 344 15.95 -17.99 -19.24
CA SER A 344 15.97 -18.49 -17.85
C SER A 344 17.28 -19.18 -17.46
N ASN A 345 17.97 -19.79 -18.43
CA ASN A 345 19.25 -20.50 -18.25
C ASN A 345 20.48 -19.59 -18.36
N SER A 346 20.31 -18.27 -18.49
CA SER A 346 21.41 -17.32 -18.66
C SER A 346 21.51 -16.39 -17.45
N LEU A 347 22.59 -16.53 -16.68
CA LEU A 347 22.81 -15.69 -15.50
C LEU A 347 22.86 -14.18 -15.82
N PRO A 348 23.52 -13.71 -16.89
CA PRO A 348 23.45 -12.30 -17.29
C PRO A 348 22.02 -11.83 -17.60
N ALA A 349 21.21 -12.66 -18.27
CA ALA A 349 19.82 -12.31 -18.57
C ALA A 349 18.98 -12.19 -17.30
N LEU A 350 19.20 -13.07 -16.32
CA LEU A 350 18.56 -12.98 -15.00
C LEU A 350 18.93 -11.68 -14.27
N TYR A 351 20.18 -11.22 -14.35
CA TYR A 351 20.58 -9.94 -13.76
C TYR A 351 19.89 -8.75 -14.43
N ILE A 352 19.83 -8.74 -15.77
CA ILE A 352 19.12 -7.70 -16.52
C ILE A 352 17.63 -7.71 -16.16
N PHE A 353 17.02 -8.88 -16.10
CA PHE A 353 15.63 -9.04 -15.67
C PHE A 353 15.42 -8.52 -14.25
N CYS A 354 16.23 -8.94 -13.28
CA CYS A 354 16.10 -8.50 -11.88
C CYS A 354 16.25 -6.97 -11.74
N ALA A 355 17.20 -6.36 -12.46
CA ALA A 355 17.40 -4.92 -12.43
C ALA A 355 16.19 -4.17 -13.02
N THR A 356 15.75 -4.57 -14.21
CA THR A 356 14.65 -3.90 -14.92
C THR A 356 13.29 -4.15 -14.28
N TYR A 357 13.00 -5.40 -13.91
CA TYR A 357 11.76 -5.76 -13.20
C TYR A 357 11.75 -5.17 -11.79
N GLY A 358 12.88 -5.13 -11.09
CA GLY A 358 13.00 -4.45 -9.80
C GLY A 358 12.57 -2.99 -9.89
N PHE A 359 13.12 -2.25 -10.86
CA PHE A 359 12.74 -0.86 -11.10
C PHE A 359 11.23 -0.67 -11.37
N VAL A 360 10.66 -1.52 -12.23
CA VAL A 360 9.23 -1.46 -12.58
C VAL A 360 8.36 -1.83 -11.37
N SER A 361 8.65 -2.93 -10.69
CA SER A 361 7.86 -3.46 -9.57
C SER A 361 7.84 -2.55 -8.34
N GLY A 362 8.93 -1.83 -8.07
CA GLY A 362 8.96 -0.88 -6.96
C GLY A 362 7.98 0.27 -7.10
N SER A 363 7.56 0.57 -8.33
CA SER A 363 6.59 1.61 -8.60
C SER A 363 5.16 1.22 -8.17
N PHE A 364 4.84 -0.07 -8.09
CA PHE A 364 3.48 -0.56 -7.87
C PHE A 364 2.96 -0.24 -6.46
N ILE A 365 3.77 -0.52 -5.44
CA ILE A 365 3.40 -0.33 -4.03
C ILE A 365 3.19 1.16 -3.72
N CYS A 366 3.95 2.06 -4.34
CA CYS A 366 3.77 3.51 -4.18
C CYS A 366 2.50 4.04 -4.84
N LEU A 367 2.06 3.43 -5.95
CA LEU A 367 0.91 3.91 -6.74
C LEU A 367 -0.42 3.37 -6.23
N ALA A 368 -0.46 2.20 -5.59
CA ALA A 368 -1.67 1.62 -5.04
C ALA A 368 -2.48 2.56 -4.10
N PRO A 369 -1.90 3.14 -3.02
CA PRO A 369 -2.64 4.06 -2.14
C PRO A 369 -3.10 5.32 -2.86
N VAL A 370 -2.33 5.74 -3.86
CA VAL A 370 -2.56 6.94 -4.65
C VAL A 370 -3.74 6.77 -5.60
N CYS A 371 -3.85 5.63 -6.27
CA CYS A 371 -5.00 5.28 -7.12
C CYS A 371 -6.29 5.14 -6.29
N VAL A 372 -6.22 4.52 -5.10
CA VAL A 372 -7.38 4.42 -4.20
C VAL A 372 -7.87 5.81 -3.78
N ARG A 373 -6.97 6.73 -3.44
CA ARG A 373 -7.33 8.11 -3.07
C ARG A 373 -8.07 8.86 -4.19
N GLN A 374 -7.78 8.58 -5.46
CA GLN A 374 -8.43 9.27 -6.59
C GLN A 374 -9.89 8.87 -6.80
N ILE A 375 -10.21 7.60 -6.56
CA ILE A 375 -11.57 7.06 -6.76
C ILE A 375 -12.42 7.15 -5.48
N SER A 376 -11.87 7.71 -4.41
CA SER A 376 -12.46 7.67 -3.07
C SER A 376 -12.67 9.06 -2.50
N PRO A 377 -13.76 9.29 -1.74
CA PRO A 377 -13.87 10.47 -0.90
C PRO A 377 -12.71 10.55 0.09
N ALA A 378 -12.16 11.75 0.31
CA ALA A 378 -10.98 11.95 1.17
C ALA A 378 -11.14 11.29 2.56
N LYS A 379 -12.34 11.40 3.16
CA LYS A 379 -12.69 10.85 4.49
C LYS A 379 -12.69 9.32 4.55
N GLU A 380 -12.85 8.63 3.42
CA GLU A 380 -12.94 7.16 3.33
C GLU A 380 -11.65 6.50 2.80
N THR A 381 -10.65 7.29 2.40
CA THR A 381 -9.46 6.79 1.70
C THR A 381 -8.71 5.71 2.50
N GLY A 382 -8.48 5.94 3.80
CA GLY A 382 -7.79 5.00 4.66
C GLY A 382 -8.55 3.68 4.83
N MET A 383 -9.87 3.76 5.03
CA MET A 383 -10.73 2.57 5.15
C MET A 383 -10.75 1.78 3.84
N ARG A 384 -10.92 2.44 2.70
CA ARG A 384 -10.92 1.80 1.37
C ARG A 384 -9.56 1.17 1.04
N PHE A 385 -8.47 1.83 1.39
CA PHE A 385 -7.13 1.26 1.25
C PHE A 385 -6.94 0.01 2.11
N GLY A 386 -7.39 0.06 3.37
CA GLY A 386 -7.39 -1.10 4.27
C GLY A 386 -8.23 -2.26 3.74
N THR A 387 -9.43 -2.00 3.24
CA THR A 387 -10.30 -2.99 2.57
C THR A 387 -9.60 -3.64 1.37
N LEU A 388 -8.95 -2.84 0.52
CA LEU A 388 -8.22 -3.34 -0.65
C LEU A 388 -7.03 -4.22 -0.23
N TYR A 389 -6.20 -3.76 0.71
CA TYR A 389 -5.04 -4.55 1.15
C TYR A 389 -5.42 -5.77 2.01
N GLY A 390 -6.58 -5.75 2.64
CA GLY A 390 -7.20 -6.94 3.24
C GLY A 390 -7.52 -8.02 2.20
N LEU A 391 -7.98 -7.63 1.00
CA LEU A 391 -8.16 -8.56 -0.12
C LEU A 391 -6.80 -9.03 -0.69
N VAL A 392 -5.86 -8.10 -0.89
CA VAL A 392 -4.51 -8.41 -1.41
C VAL A 392 -3.76 -9.38 -0.50
N ALA A 393 -3.98 -9.36 0.82
CA ALA A 393 -3.38 -10.32 1.73
C ALA A 393 -3.67 -11.76 1.32
N PHE A 394 -4.87 -12.07 0.82
CA PHE A 394 -5.18 -13.42 0.33
C PHE A 394 -4.40 -13.80 -0.93
N ALA A 395 -4.09 -12.83 -1.81
CA ALA A 395 -3.22 -13.06 -2.96
C ALA A 395 -1.80 -13.42 -2.50
N THR A 396 -1.26 -12.71 -1.49
CA THR A 396 0.09 -12.96 -0.98
C THR A 396 0.20 -14.25 -0.16
N LEU A 397 -0.91 -14.71 0.43
CA LEU A 397 -0.98 -16.00 1.11
C LEU A 397 -0.77 -17.17 0.14
N ILE A 398 -1.41 -17.11 -1.02
CA ILE A 398 -1.45 -18.24 -1.97
C ILE A 398 -0.33 -18.21 -3.01
N CYS A 399 0.26 -17.04 -3.31
CA CYS A 399 1.19 -16.90 -4.43
C CYS A 399 2.47 -17.72 -4.26
N ILE A 400 3.02 -17.77 -3.03
CA ILE A 400 4.27 -18.48 -2.75
C ILE A 400 4.05 -20.01 -2.77
N PRO A 401 3.05 -20.61 -2.07
CA PRO A 401 2.77 -22.04 -2.17
C PRO A 401 2.43 -22.51 -3.58
N ILE A 402 1.59 -21.76 -4.31
CA ILE A 402 1.23 -22.10 -5.70
C ILE A 402 2.47 -22.06 -6.58
N GLY A 403 3.29 -21.03 -6.46
CA GLY A 403 4.54 -20.94 -7.19
C GLY A 403 5.46 -22.12 -6.90
N GLY A 404 5.65 -22.47 -5.63
CA GLY A 404 6.47 -23.62 -5.21
C GLY A 404 5.97 -24.95 -5.77
N GLU A 405 4.67 -25.22 -5.69
CA GLU A 405 4.06 -26.43 -6.25
C GLU A 405 4.21 -26.51 -7.77
N MET A 406 4.01 -25.38 -8.47
CA MET A 406 4.19 -25.31 -9.92
C MET A 406 5.65 -25.56 -10.31
N LEU A 407 6.60 -25.02 -9.54
CA LEU A 407 8.03 -25.22 -9.77
C LEU A 407 8.42 -26.70 -9.64
N GLU A 408 7.92 -27.40 -8.63
CA GLU A 408 8.20 -28.83 -8.41
C GLU A 408 7.53 -29.74 -9.46
N LYS A 409 6.24 -29.52 -9.76
CA LYS A 409 5.44 -30.47 -10.56
C LYS A 409 5.50 -30.22 -12.06
N ILE A 410 5.58 -28.96 -12.47
CA ILE A 410 5.40 -28.53 -13.87
C ILE A 410 6.69 -27.93 -14.42
N GLY A 411 7.50 -27.33 -13.55
CA GLY A 411 8.80 -26.78 -13.89
C GLY A 411 8.80 -25.28 -14.11
N ALA A 412 10.01 -24.74 -14.17
CA ALA A 412 10.27 -23.31 -14.11
C ALA A 412 9.62 -22.48 -15.24
N HIS A 413 9.56 -23.01 -16.47
CA HIS A 413 8.95 -22.29 -17.59
C HIS A 413 7.46 -22.00 -17.37
N MET A 414 6.72 -22.94 -16.77
CA MET A 414 5.29 -22.79 -16.55
C MET A 414 4.97 -21.83 -15.41
N VAL A 415 5.87 -21.72 -14.41
CA VAL A 415 5.79 -20.66 -13.39
C VAL A 415 5.89 -19.29 -14.06
N VAL A 416 6.83 -19.10 -14.99
CA VAL A 416 7.01 -17.82 -15.70
C VAL A 416 5.78 -17.48 -16.55
N VAL A 417 5.21 -18.46 -17.26
CA VAL A 417 3.99 -18.27 -18.05
C VAL A 417 2.81 -17.88 -17.15
N TYR A 418 2.63 -18.57 -16.02
CA TYR A 418 1.58 -18.26 -15.05
C TYR A 418 1.68 -16.82 -14.53
N LEU A 419 2.88 -16.40 -14.11
CA LEU A 419 3.11 -15.03 -13.63
C LEU A 419 2.85 -13.99 -14.74
N GLY A 420 3.29 -14.27 -15.98
CA GLY A 420 3.05 -13.41 -17.13
C GLY A 420 1.56 -13.27 -17.48
N VAL A 421 0.81 -14.38 -17.49
CA VAL A 421 -0.65 -14.37 -17.73
C VAL A 421 -1.38 -13.60 -16.64
N MET A 422 -1.00 -13.77 -15.37
CA MET A 422 -1.60 -13.02 -14.26
C MET A 422 -1.36 -11.51 -14.37
N LEU A 423 -0.21 -11.07 -14.89
CA LEU A 423 0.00 -9.65 -15.20
C LEU A 423 -0.85 -9.16 -16.36
N VAL A 424 -1.06 -9.97 -17.41
CA VAL A 424 -1.97 -9.62 -18.51
C VAL A 424 -3.40 -9.44 -18.02
N VAL A 425 -3.85 -10.33 -17.13
CA VAL A 425 -5.15 -10.18 -16.44
C VAL A 425 -5.19 -8.92 -15.60
N ALA A 426 -4.12 -8.58 -14.88
CA ALA A 426 -4.02 -7.34 -14.12
C ALA A 426 -4.15 -6.10 -15.03
N ILE A 427 -3.50 -6.09 -16.21
CA ILE A 427 -3.63 -5.00 -17.20
C ILE A 427 -5.08 -4.85 -17.64
N LEU A 428 -5.75 -5.96 -17.97
CA LEU A 428 -7.15 -5.93 -18.38
C LEU A 428 -8.02 -5.28 -17.31
N PHE A 429 -7.86 -5.67 -16.04
CA PHE A 429 -8.61 -5.08 -14.93
C PHE A 429 -8.24 -3.60 -14.67
N PHE A 430 -6.98 -3.20 -14.80
CA PHE A 430 -6.60 -1.77 -14.70
C PHE A 430 -7.21 -0.94 -15.83
N VAL A 431 -7.25 -1.46 -17.05
CA VAL A 431 -7.88 -0.80 -18.20
C VAL A 431 -9.39 -0.66 -17.98
N ILE A 432 -10.05 -1.69 -17.45
CA ILE A 432 -11.47 -1.62 -17.12
C ILE A 432 -11.72 -0.62 -15.96
N ALA A 433 -10.85 -0.60 -14.94
CA ALA A 433 -10.92 0.37 -13.86
C ALA A 433 -10.79 1.81 -14.38
N ARG A 434 -9.87 2.04 -15.33
CA ARG A 434 -9.72 3.32 -16.05
C ARG A 434 -11.00 3.70 -16.78
N TRP A 435 -11.57 2.74 -17.51
CA TRP A 435 -12.78 2.97 -18.30
C TRP A 435 -13.97 3.30 -17.41
N ALA A 436 -14.10 2.63 -16.26
CA ALA A 436 -15.09 2.95 -15.24
C ALA A 436 -14.88 4.34 -14.60
N CYS A 437 -13.62 4.81 -14.47
CA CYS A 437 -13.34 6.18 -14.00
C CYS A 437 -13.73 7.26 -15.01
N LEU A 438 -13.91 6.91 -16.29
CA LEU A 438 -14.34 7.82 -17.35
C LEU A 438 -15.83 7.67 -17.69
N ASP A 439 -16.64 7.13 -16.79
CA ASP A 439 -18.07 6.84 -17.02
C ASP A 439 -18.30 6.00 -18.29
N TYR A 440 -17.39 5.04 -18.54
CA TYR A 440 -17.39 4.19 -19.73
C TYR A 440 -17.24 4.95 -21.05
N LYS A 441 -16.66 6.15 -21.03
CA LYS A 441 -16.27 6.92 -22.23
C LYS A 441 -14.76 6.85 -22.43
N TRP A 442 -14.31 6.47 -23.62
CA TRP A 442 -12.88 6.28 -23.85
C TRP A 442 -12.21 7.58 -24.30
N ASN A 443 -11.28 8.10 -23.50
CA ASN A 443 -10.43 9.24 -23.87
C ASN A 443 -8.97 8.96 -23.51
N TRP A 444 -8.09 8.90 -24.51
CA TRP A 444 -6.66 8.63 -24.33
C TRP A 444 -5.89 9.76 -23.63
N TRP A 445 -6.37 11.00 -23.74
CA TRP A 445 -5.68 12.19 -23.22
C TRP A 445 -6.05 12.52 -21.78
N SER A 446 -7.02 11.82 -21.20
CA SER A 446 -7.43 12.03 -19.82
C SER A 446 -6.34 11.55 -18.85
N LYS A 447 -5.89 12.48 -17.99
CA LYS A 447 -4.96 12.21 -16.91
C LYS A 447 -5.73 11.69 -15.70
N ILE A 448 -5.80 10.37 -15.58
CA ILE A 448 -6.31 9.67 -14.39
C ILE A 448 -5.12 9.10 -13.66
#